data_AF-A0A7S0W045-F1
#
_entry.id   AF-A0A7S0W045-F1
#
_cell.length_a   1.000
_cell.length_b   1.000
_cell.length_c   1.000
_cell.angle_alpha   90.00
_cell.angle_beta   90.00
_cell.angle_gamma   90.00
#
_symmetry.space_group_name_H-M   'P 1'
#
loop_
_entity.id
_entity.type
_entity.pdbx_description
1 polymer ?
#
loop_
_entity_poly.entity_id
_entity_poly.type
_entity_poly.pdbx_seq_one_letter_code
_entity_poly.pdbx_strand_id
1 'polypeptide(L)'
;IENPCPQHSEPLFDDTAWSLLTALEQLYFDCPYEGLRESISFSILQGSSDWKEWLECPDPFGQPPPAPWGEKLQGFKRLLLIRATRMEKVFFASSSFVSQSLGHSFTESPPMRLHEIFPDTSSETPIIFLLVSGSDPTAMIFKFAEERRFLDRLHS
;
A
#
# COMPACT_ATOMS: atom_id res chain seq x y z
N ILE A 1 20.57 -20.24 -3.76
CA ILE A 1 20.23 -20.84 -2.46
C ILE A 1 18.80 -21.36 -2.55
N GLU A 2 18.58 -22.62 -2.18
CA GLU A 2 17.24 -23.21 -2.12
C GLU A 2 16.46 -22.64 -0.93
N ASN A 3 15.13 -22.69 -0.99
CA ASN A 3 14.27 -22.24 0.09
C ASN A 3 14.59 -23.05 1.36
N PRO A 4 15.07 -22.43 2.44
CA PRO A 4 15.45 -23.12 3.67
C PRO A 4 14.20 -23.67 4.37
N CYS A 5 13.83 -24.90 4.02
CA CYS A 5 12.83 -25.65 4.75
C CYS A 5 13.55 -26.50 5.82
N PRO A 6 13.31 -26.28 7.12
CA PRO A 6 13.81 -27.21 8.13
C PRO A 6 13.22 -28.58 7.83
N GLN A 7 14.02 -29.65 7.96
CA GLN A 7 13.69 -31.01 7.49
C GLN A 7 12.37 -31.58 8.10
N HIS A 8 11.76 -30.89 9.06
CA HIS A 8 10.53 -31.28 9.76
C HIS A 8 9.54 -30.13 10.02
N SER A 9 9.66 -28.96 9.39
CA SER A 9 8.70 -27.86 9.56
C SER A 9 8.31 -27.22 8.24
N GLU A 10 7.14 -26.54 8.21
CA GLU A 10 6.74 -25.75 7.05
C GLU A 10 7.77 -24.63 6.78
N PRO A 11 8.04 -24.33 5.50
CA PRO A 11 8.95 -23.26 5.13
C PRO A 11 8.35 -21.90 5.50
N LEU A 12 9.21 -20.96 5.94
CA LEU A 12 8.78 -19.61 6.32
C LEU A 12 8.22 -18.81 5.13
N PHE A 13 8.65 -19.17 3.91
CA PHE A 13 8.19 -18.58 2.66
C PHE A 13 7.70 -19.69 1.73
N ASP A 14 6.62 -19.44 0.99
CA ASP A 14 6.24 -20.30 -0.12
C ASP A 14 7.17 -20.11 -1.34
N ASP A 15 7.04 -20.98 -2.34
CA ASP A 15 7.88 -20.93 -3.54
C ASP A 15 7.73 -19.63 -4.35
N THR A 16 6.56 -18.99 -4.26
CA THR A 16 6.30 -17.74 -4.97
C THR A 16 7.05 -16.60 -4.30
N ALA A 17 6.93 -16.48 -2.98
CA ALA A 17 7.67 -15.52 -2.17
C ALA A 17 9.18 -15.71 -2.31
N TRP A 18 9.66 -16.96 -2.28
CA TRP A 18 11.09 -17.26 -2.46
C TRP A 18 11.61 -16.90 -3.86
N SER A 19 10.79 -17.13 -4.90
CA SER A 19 11.11 -16.71 -6.27
C SER A 19 11.18 -15.19 -6.40
N LEU A 20 10.28 -14.46 -5.73
CA LEU A 20 10.30 -12.99 -5.71
C LEU A 20 11.53 -12.44 -4.95
N LEU A 21 11.89 -13.03 -3.81
CA LEU A 21 13.12 -12.70 -3.09
C LEU A 21 14.36 -12.93 -3.97
N THR A 22 14.37 -14.03 -4.74
CA THR A 22 15.44 -14.31 -5.71
C THR A 22 15.50 -13.24 -6.80
N ALA A 23 14.36 -12.80 -7.31
CA ALA A 23 14.30 -11.74 -8.31
C ALA A 23 14.75 -10.37 -7.74
N LEU A 24 14.44 -10.07 -6.48
CA LEU A 24 14.88 -8.83 -5.82
C LEU A 24 16.42 -8.74 -5.76
N GLU A 25 17.12 -9.83 -5.50
CA GLU A 25 18.59 -9.87 -5.50
C GLU A 25 19.20 -9.61 -6.88
N GLN A 26 18.48 -9.89 -7.96
CA GLN A 26 18.93 -9.65 -9.34
C GLN A 26 18.76 -8.19 -9.77
N LEU A 27 18.24 -7.30 -8.92
CA LEU A 27 18.12 -5.89 -9.22
C LEU A 27 19.51 -5.23 -9.20
N TYR A 28 20.04 -4.94 -10.39
CA TYR A 28 21.42 -4.48 -10.63
C TYR A 28 21.74 -3.07 -10.12
N PHE A 29 20.75 -2.23 -9.81
CA PHE A 29 21.02 -0.87 -9.35
C PHE A 29 21.30 -0.86 -7.85
N ASP A 30 22.54 -0.53 -7.45
CA ASP A 30 22.99 -0.37 -6.04
C ASP A 30 22.98 -1.67 -5.20
N CYS A 31 22.68 -2.82 -5.82
CA CYS A 31 22.59 -4.15 -5.19
C CYS A 31 21.98 -4.16 -3.77
N PRO A 32 20.84 -3.47 -3.52
CA PRO A 32 20.35 -3.24 -2.17
C PRO A 32 19.89 -4.52 -1.47
N TYR A 33 19.61 -5.58 -2.22
CA TYR A 33 19.17 -6.87 -1.70
C TYR A 33 20.27 -7.93 -1.70
N GLU A 34 21.51 -7.60 -2.11
CA GLU A 34 22.59 -8.59 -2.13
C GLU A 34 22.80 -9.24 -0.76
N GLY A 35 22.73 -10.57 -0.72
CA GLY A 35 22.87 -11.39 0.49
C GLY A 35 21.58 -11.61 1.27
N LEU A 36 20.41 -11.21 0.74
CA LEU A 36 19.13 -11.24 1.45
C LEU A 36 18.68 -12.66 1.73
N ARG A 37 18.70 -13.53 0.72
CA ARG A 37 18.32 -14.94 0.86
C ARG A 37 19.31 -15.67 1.75
N GLU A 38 20.61 -15.40 1.61
CA GLU A 38 21.64 -15.93 2.51
C GLU A 38 21.34 -15.57 3.97
N SER A 39 21.05 -14.29 4.23
CA SER A 39 20.76 -13.78 5.57
C SER A 39 19.50 -14.39 6.17
N ILE A 40 18.42 -14.49 5.38
CA ILE A 40 17.17 -15.14 5.78
C ILE A 40 17.41 -16.63 6.08
N SER A 41 18.06 -17.35 5.15
CA SER A 41 18.36 -18.78 5.32
C SER A 41 19.23 -19.06 6.53
N PHE A 42 20.26 -18.25 6.74
CA PHE A 42 21.12 -18.40 7.91
C PHE A 42 20.33 -18.18 9.21
N SER A 43 19.49 -17.15 9.27
CA SER A 43 18.65 -16.87 10.44
C SER A 43 17.71 -18.04 10.78
N ILE A 44 17.07 -18.62 9.77
CA ILE A 44 16.17 -19.77 9.95
C ILE A 44 16.95 -21.00 10.43
N LEU A 45 18.10 -21.30 9.83
CA LEU A 45 18.93 -22.45 10.20
C LEU A 45 19.53 -22.32 11.62
N GLN A 46 19.78 -21.10 12.09
CA GLN A 46 20.22 -20.82 13.46
C GLN A 46 19.06 -20.80 14.47
N GLY A 47 17.81 -20.95 14.02
CA GLY A 47 16.64 -20.91 14.89
C GLY A 47 16.30 -19.53 15.44
N SER A 48 16.78 -18.45 14.81
CA SER A 48 16.36 -17.09 15.16
C SER A 48 14.93 -16.83 14.70
N SER A 49 14.15 -16.17 15.56
CA SER A 49 12.77 -15.75 15.28
C SER A 49 12.66 -14.36 14.63
N ASP A 50 13.75 -13.61 14.43
CA ASP A 50 13.69 -12.19 14.04
C ASP A 50 12.91 -11.96 12.73
N TRP A 51 13.18 -12.77 11.72
CA TRP A 51 12.45 -12.71 10.45
C TRP A 51 11.00 -13.14 10.60
N LYS A 52 10.73 -14.16 11.42
CA LYS A 52 9.37 -14.63 11.68
C LYS A 52 8.56 -13.54 12.39
N GLU A 53 9.13 -12.90 13.41
CA GLU A 53 8.50 -11.80 14.14
C GLU A 53 8.19 -10.60 13.24
N TRP A 54 9.15 -10.22 12.38
CA TRP A 54 8.92 -9.15 11.40
C TRP A 54 7.84 -9.54 10.37
N LEU A 55 7.81 -10.80 9.92
CA LEU A 55 6.79 -11.33 9.02
C LEU A 55 5.43 -11.54 9.69
N GLU A 56 5.34 -11.61 11.00
CA GLU A 56 4.05 -11.70 11.71
C GLU A 56 3.57 -10.32 12.16
N CYS A 57 4.44 -9.29 12.08
CA CYS A 57 4.12 -7.93 12.46
C CYS A 57 2.89 -7.37 11.72
N PRO A 58 1.98 -6.66 12.42
CA PRO A 58 0.82 -6.03 11.79
C PRO A 58 1.20 -4.89 10.83
N ASP A 59 2.29 -4.18 11.10
CA ASP A 59 2.82 -3.07 10.29
C ASP A 59 4.32 -3.29 9.95
N PRO A 60 4.62 -4.08 8.91
CA PRO A 60 5.99 -4.35 8.50
C PRO A 60 6.66 -3.16 7.79
N PHE A 61 5.91 -2.13 7.40
CA PHE A 61 6.48 -0.93 6.77
C PHE A 61 6.99 0.06 7.83
N GLY A 62 6.24 0.21 8.92
CA GLY A 62 6.61 1.03 10.08
C GLY A 62 7.75 0.43 10.92
N GLN A 63 8.00 -0.87 10.85
CA GLN A 63 9.08 -1.53 11.58
C GLN A 63 10.26 -1.90 10.66
N PRO A 64 11.52 -1.67 11.10
CA PRO A 64 12.67 -2.08 10.30
C PRO A 64 12.76 -3.61 10.22
N PRO A 65 13.09 -4.18 9.05
CA PRO A 65 13.45 -5.59 8.98
C PRO A 65 14.70 -5.89 9.82
N PRO A 66 14.95 -7.17 10.15
CA PRO A 66 16.09 -7.59 10.97
C PRO A 66 17.42 -7.01 10.48
N ALA A 67 18.35 -6.76 11.39
CA ALA A 67 19.66 -6.23 11.03
C ALA A 67 20.38 -7.18 10.04
N PRO A 68 21.11 -6.65 9.04
CA PRO A 68 21.42 -5.24 8.77
C PRO A 68 20.38 -4.52 7.86
N TRP A 69 19.25 -5.15 7.56
CA TRP A 69 18.35 -4.73 6.49
C TRP A 69 17.56 -3.47 6.81
N GLY A 70 17.33 -3.17 8.09
CA GLY A 70 16.59 -1.98 8.52
C GLY A 70 17.09 -0.67 7.92
N GLU A 71 18.42 -0.52 7.85
CA GLU A 71 19.08 0.66 7.29
C GLU A 71 19.21 0.57 5.76
N LYS A 72 19.50 -0.63 5.22
CA LYS A 72 19.71 -0.86 3.79
C LYS A 72 18.42 -0.75 2.97
N LEU A 73 17.30 -1.20 3.55
CA LEU A 73 15.99 -1.31 2.90
C LEU A 73 15.00 -0.31 3.50
N GLN A 74 15.06 0.92 2.99
CA GLN A 74 14.15 2.02 3.35
C GLN A 74 13.28 2.45 2.16
N GLY A 75 12.18 3.14 2.46
CA GLY A 75 11.25 3.69 1.46
C GLY A 75 10.77 2.61 0.47
N PHE A 76 10.95 2.86 -0.82
CA PHE A 76 10.52 1.94 -1.87
C PHE A 76 11.23 0.58 -1.80
N LYS A 77 12.49 0.53 -1.35
CA LYS A 77 13.22 -0.73 -1.19
C LYS A 77 12.58 -1.63 -0.13
N ARG A 78 12.07 -1.03 0.97
CA ARG A 78 11.30 -1.76 1.99
C ARG A 78 9.95 -2.24 1.44
N LEU A 79 9.27 -1.41 0.66
CA LEU A 79 7.98 -1.77 0.05
C LEU A 79 8.10 -2.99 -0.88
N LEU A 80 9.18 -3.08 -1.64
CA LEU A 80 9.46 -4.22 -2.51
C LEU A 80 9.75 -5.51 -1.73
N LEU A 81 10.47 -5.42 -0.61
CA LEU A 81 10.64 -6.56 0.30
C LEU A 81 9.28 -7.05 0.82
N ILE A 82 8.44 -6.15 1.33
CA ILE A 82 7.08 -6.48 1.81
C ILE A 82 6.24 -7.10 0.69
N ARG A 83 6.36 -6.63 -0.56
CA ARG A 83 5.68 -7.24 -1.70
C ARG A 83 6.10 -8.69 -1.93
N ALA A 84 7.38 -9.01 -1.74
CA ALA A 84 7.87 -10.38 -1.90
C ALA A 84 7.45 -11.29 -0.76
N THR A 85 7.30 -10.76 0.47
CA THR A 85 7.13 -11.59 1.67
C THR A 85 5.74 -11.55 2.31
N ARG A 86 4.99 -10.46 2.12
CA ARG A 86 3.74 -10.11 2.80
C ARG A 86 2.79 -9.41 1.82
N MET A 87 2.39 -10.11 0.76
CA MET A 87 1.58 -9.56 -0.34
C MET A 87 0.29 -8.88 0.15
N GLU A 88 -0.35 -9.44 1.19
CA GLU A 88 -1.57 -8.92 1.79
C GLU A 88 -1.38 -7.57 2.50
N LYS A 89 -0.14 -7.21 2.85
CA LYS A 89 0.21 -5.92 3.49
C LYS A 89 0.61 -4.85 2.49
N VAL A 90 0.76 -5.17 1.20
CA VAL A 90 1.28 -4.24 0.19
C VAL A 90 0.42 -2.99 0.04
N PHE A 91 -0.91 -3.11 0.14
CA PHE A 91 -1.81 -1.95 0.06
C PHE A 91 -1.58 -0.94 1.20
N PHE A 92 -1.45 -1.44 2.44
CA PHE A 92 -1.20 -0.58 3.60
C PHE A 92 0.22 -0.01 3.58
N ALA A 93 1.19 -0.83 3.18
CA ALA A 93 2.58 -0.41 3.05
C ALA A 93 2.76 0.63 1.93
N SER A 94 2.04 0.51 0.80
CA SER A 94 2.10 1.48 -0.30
C SER A 94 1.47 2.81 0.12
N SER A 95 0.33 2.79 0.80
CA SER A 95 -0.26 3.99 1.41
C SER A 95 0.73 4.65 2.37
N SER A 96 1.32 3.89 3.30
CA SER A 96 2.31 4.42 4.24
C SER A 96 3.54 5.01 3.54
N PHE A 97 4.03 4.37 2.49
CA PHE A 97 5.13 4.89 1.66
C PHE A 97 4.77 6.22 0.99
N VAL A 98 3.59 6.30 0.37
CA VAL A 98 3.10 7.53 -0.28
C VAL A 98 2.93 8.64 0.75
N SER A 99 2.32 8.34 1.90
CA SER A 99 2.14 9.30 3.00
C SER A 99 3.48 9.85 3.52
N GLN A 100 4.49 8.98 3.69
CA GLN A 100 5.83 9.41 4.12
C GLN A 100 6.59 10.19 3.02
N SER A 101 6.35 9.88 1.74
CA SER A 101 7.11 10.48 0.63
C SER A 101 6.51 11.78 0.11
N LEU A 102 5.17 11.85 0.03
CA LEU A 102 4.42 12.95 -0.58
C LEU A 102 3.51 13.69 0.43
N GLY A 103 3.25 13.09 1.58
CA GLY A 103 2.39 13.64 2.62
C GLY A 103 1.02 12.95 2.71
N HIS A 104 0.39 13.08 3.87
CA HIS A 104 -0.87 12.41 4.22
C HIS A 104 -2.04 12.71 3.27
N SER A 105 -2.06 13.92 2.69
CA SER A 105 -3.09 14.35 1.73
C SER A 105 -3.13 13.53 0.45
N PHE A 106 -2.07 12.77 0.14
CA PHE A 106 -2.01 11.89 -1.04
C PHE A 106 -2.54 10.48 -0.77
N THR A 107 -2.86 10.16 0.48
CA THR A 107 -3.44 8.87 0.88
C THR A 107 -4.89 8.98 1.35
N GLU A 108 -5.35 10.17 1.66
CA GLU A 108 -6.75 10.43 1.99
C GLU A 108 -7.53 10.76 0.72
N SER A 109 -8.68 10.11 0.53
CA SER A 109 -9.64 10.60 -0.45
C SER A 109 -10.18 11.95 0.02
N PRO A 110 -10.02 13.03 -0.77
CA PRO A 110 -10.57 14.32 -0.39
C PRO A 110 -12.10 14.22 -0.34
N PRO A 111 -12.75 14.85 0.66
CA PRO A 111 -14.20 14.89 0.71
C PRO A 111 -14.73 15.67 -0.51
N MET A 112 -15.66 15.08 -1.26
CA MET A 112 -16.29 15.76 -2.39
C MET A 112 -17.18 16.89 -1.88
N ARG A 113 -16.96 18.12 -2.38
CA ARG A 113 -17.79 19.28 -2.06
C ARG A 113 -18.27 19.97 -3.33
N LEU A 114 -19.59 20.02 -3.53
CA LEU A 114 -20.18 20.62 -4.74
C LEU A 114 -19.81 22.10 -4.92
N HIS A 115 -19.58 22.84 -3.83
CA HIS A 115 -19.17 24.24 -3.94
C HIS A 115 -17.76 24.43 -4.50
N GLU A 116 -16.89 23.43 -4.38
CA GLU A 116 -15.52 23.45 -4.91
C GLU A 116 -15.53 23.09 -6.41
N ILE A 117 -16.41 22.17 -6.82
CA ILE A 117 -16.45 21.62 -8.18
C ILE A 117 -17.34 22.45 -9.12
N PHE A 118 -18.46 22.98 -8.63
CA PHE A 118 -19.45 23.69 -9.47
C PHE A 118 -18.88 24.89 -10.26
N PRO A 119 -17.94 25.71 -9.75
CA PRO A 119 -17.34 26.79 -10.52
C PRO A 119 -16.65 26.35 -11.82
N ASP A 120 -16.17 25.10 -11.85
CA ASP A 120 -15.47 24.52 -13.00
C ASP A 120 -16.42 23.83 -14.00
N THR A 121 -17.73 23.93 -13.78
CA THR A 121 -18.76 23.23 -14.58
C THR A 121 -19.51 24.19 -15.49
N SER A 122 -20.06 23.66 -16.59
CA SER A 122 -20.80 24.43 -17.58
C SER A 122 -21.88 23.57 -18.23
N SER A 123 -22.70 24.15 -19.11
CA SER A 123 -23.65 23.37 -19.93
C SER A 123 -22.98 22.34 -20.84
N GLU A 124 -21.69 22.52 -21.14
CA GLU A 124 -20.88 21.59 -21.95
C GLU A 124 -20.02 20.67 -21.07
N THR A 125 -19.96 20.90 -19.75
CA THR A 125 -19.15 20.15 -18.79
C THR A 125 -20.02 19.71 -17.61
N PRO A 126 -20.79 18.60 -17.76
CA PRO A 126 -21.71 18.14 -16.75
C PRO A 126 -21.01 17.45 -15.58
N ILE A 127 -21.62 17.53 -14.39
CA ILE A 127 -21.24 16.72 -13.22
C ILE A 127 -21.94 15.37 -13.30
N ILE A 128 -21.19 14.27 -13.23
CA ILE A 128 -21.72 12.90 -13.23
C ILE A 128 -21.44 12.26 -11.86
N PHE A 129 -22.49 11.75 -11.20
CA PHE A 129 -22.36 11.01 -9.96
C PHE A 129 -22.35 9.51 -10.24
N LEU A 130 -21.29 8.83 -9.79
CA LEU A 130 -21.20 7.37 -9.84
C LEU A 130 -21.71 6.82 -8.50
N LEU A 131 -22.86 6.15 -8.53
CA LEU A 131 -23.52 5.64 -7.33
C LEU A 131 -23.23 4.16 -7.13
N VAL A 132 -22.75 3.84 -5.94
CA VAL A 132 -22.76 2.48 -5.40
C VAL A 132 -24.05 2.26 -4.60
N SER A 133 -24.49 1.01 -4.48
CA SER A 133 -25.71 0.67 -3.73
C SER A 133 -25.71 1.30 -2.33
N GLY A 134 -26.75 2.05 -2.01
CA GLY A 134 -26.89 2.76 -0.73
C GLY A 134 -26.27 4.17 -0.68
N SER A 135 -25.64 4.64 -1.76
CA SER A 135 -25.20 6.03 -1.89
C SER A 135 -26.26 6.85 -2.65
N ASP A 136 -26.79 7.89 -2.03
CA ASP A 136 -27.73 8.83 -2.66
C ASP A 136 -27.21 10.28 -2.51
N PRO A 137 -26.80 10.95 -3.61
CA PRO A 137 -26.27 12.30 -3.57
C PRO A 137 -27.39 13.35 -3.49
N THR A 138 -28.66 12.93 -3.60
CA THR A 138 -29.82 13.81 -3.72
C THR A 138 -29.88 14.84 -2.59
N ALA A 139 -29.66 14.45 -1.34
CA ALA A 139 -29.65 15.38 -0.21
C ALA A 139 -28.57 16.46 -0.33
N MET A 140 -27.38 16.09 -0.82
CA MET A 140 -26.28 17.03 -1.06
C MET A 140 -26.62 18.01 -2.18
N ILE A 141 -27.25 17.51 -3.26
CA ILE A 141 -27.68 18.32 -4.42
C ILE A 141 -28.77 19.31 -4.00
N PHE A 142 -29.79 18.87 -3.27
CA PHE A 142 -30.86 19.74 -2.78
C PHE A 142 -30.33 20.85 -1.88
N LYS A 143 -29.46 20.50 -0.93
CA LYS A 143 -28.82 21.49 -0.05
C LYS A 143 -28.02 22.52 -0.85
N PHE A 144 -27.24 22.06 -1.83
CA PHE A 144 -26.47 22.96 -2.69
C PHE A 144 -27.37 23.88 -3.55
N ALA A 145 -28.47 23.34 -4.07
CA ALA A 145 -29.44 24.10 -4.84
C ALA A 145 -30.15 25.15 -3.98
N GLU A 146 -30.47 24.86 -2.72
CA GLU A 146 -31.04 25.82 -1.78
C GLU A 146 -30.05 26.97 -1.50
N GLU A 147 -28.79 26.66 -1.19
CA GLU A 147 -27.73 27.64 -0.96
C GLU A 147 -27.50 28.56 -2.17
N ARG A 148 -27.65 28.03 -3.39
CA ARG A 148 -27.51 28.78 -4.65
C ARG A 148 -28.80 29.42 -5.16
N ARG A 149 -29.94 29.19 -4.51
CA ARG A 149 -31.29 29.60 -4.96
C ARG A 149 -31.68 29.02 -6.33
N PHE A 150 -31.32 27.76 -6.56
CA PHE A 150 -31.57 27.01 -7.79
C PHE A 150 -32.61 25.90 -7.65
N LEU A 151 -33.33 25.81 -6.52
CA LEU A 151 -34.32 24.75 -6.27
C LEU A 151 -35.35 24.62 -7.41
N ASP A 152 -35.83 25.74 -7.95
CA ASP A 152 -36.81 25.76 -9.05
C ASP A 152 -36.28 25.13 -10.35
N ARG A 153 -34.95 25.07 -10.52
CA ARG A 153 -34.30 24.49 -11.71
C ARG A 153 -34.06 22.98 -11.60
N LEU A 154 -34.26 22.38 -10.42
CA LEU A 154 -33.99 20.97 -10.18
C LEU A 154 -35.15 20.04 -10.58
N HIS A 155 -36.36 20.59 -10.71
CA HIS A 155 -37.60 19.86 -10.97
C HIS A 155 -38.13 20.02 -12.41
N SER A 156 -37.37 20.71 -13.27
CA SER A 156 -37.77 21.01 -14.65
C SER A 156 -37.12 20.06 -15.65
#